data_AF-A0A6G0T3E8-F1
#
_entry.id   AF-A0A6G0T3E8-F1
#
_cell.length_a   1.000
_cell.length_b   1.000
_cell.length_c   1.000
_cell.angle_alpha   90.00
_cell.angle_beta   90.00
_cell.angle_gamma   90.00
#
_symmetry.space_group_name_H-M   'P 1'
#
loop_
_entity.id
_entity.type
_entity.pdbx_description
1 polymer ?
#
loop_
_entity_poly.entity_id
_entity_poly.type
_entity_poly.pdbx_seq_one_letter_code
_entity_poly.pdbx_strand_id
1 'polypeptide(L)'
;MMNASICANLCFICDKELSVESECVSVKAKGITNLINSSKARFNNKLKSLVNLENVLVHKDCRKNYTRPDTIRKCVNEKEGTSNISPVKENCLFCDNECSKELEKKFSKERRDSIIQVSTLHFKTSIMDVANKRNDEWGKEVLKRLDSVVCLVSEESKYHKSCERKFCSKNPVDKNKKRGKPQDEDLANAFLNVCDFFESENECQFGLNFLHEKMEGTRDEKTLKNKLINKYGDDIIIRTSRGKKSIARKRNTHDNINTCE
;
A
#
# COMPACT_ATOMS: atom_id res chain seq x y z
N MET A 1 34.57 28.29 -44.54
CA MET A 1 34.25 26.91 -44.09
C MET A 1 34.80 26.74 -42.68
N MET A 2 33.94 26.52 -41.68
CA MET A 2 34.35 26.07 -40.35
C MET A 2 33.26 25.14 -39.81
N ASN A 3 33.47 23.82 -39.92
CA ASN A 3 32.57 22.83 -39.35
C ASN A 3 32.86 22.68 -37.86
N ALA A 4 32.19 23.49 -37.03
CA ALA A 4 32.16 23.27 -35.59
C ALA A 4 31.17 22.14 -35.27
N SER A 5 31.68 20.90 -35.21
CA SER A 5 30.94 19.75 -34.69
C SER A 5 31.65 19.19 -33.45
N ILE A 6 31.37 19.80 -32.30
CA ILE A 6 31.85 19.33 -30.99
C ILE A 6 30.96 18.15 -30.59
N CYS A 7 31.37 16.93 -30.94
CA CYS A 7 30.68 15.70 -30.55
C CYS A 7 31.55 14.84 -29.63
N ALA A 8 31.43 15.11 -28.33
CA ALA A 8 31.79 14.25 -27.19
C ALA A 8 33.07 13.37 -27.33
N ASN A 9 34.20 13.88 -26.85
CA ASN A 9 35.44 13.11 -26.65
C ASN A 9 35.35 12.10 -25.48
N LEU A 10 34.22 11.40 -25.30
CA LEU A 10 33.99 10.46 -24.20
C LEU A 10 33.74 9.03 -24.72
N CYS A 11 34.40 8.05 -24.13
CA CYS A 11 34.21 6.64 -24.44
C CYS A 11 32.87 6.16 -23.88
N PHE A 12 31.94 5.79 -24.76
CA PHE A 12 30.59 5.32 -24.40
C PHE A 12 30.56 4.19 -23.33
N ILE A 13 31.59 3.36 -23.27
CA ILE A 13 31.63 2.18 -22.40
C ILE A 13 32.02 2.55 -20.97
N CYS A 14 33.08 3.34 -20.78
CA CYS A 14 33.65 3.67 -19.48
C CYS A 14 33.47 5.13 -19.05
N ASP A 15 32.85 5.95 -19.89
CA ASP A 15 32.51 7.36 -19.67
C ASP A 15 33.74 8.26 -19.36
N LYS A 16 34.94 7.80 -19.76
CA LYS A 16 36.22 8.52 -19.66
C LYS A 16 36.59 9.19 -20.98
N GLU A 17 37.42 10.22 -20.89
CA GLU A 17 37.94 10.94 -22.06
C GLU A 17 38.73 10.05 -23.03
N LEU A 18 38.54 10.31 -24.31
CA LEU A 18 39.25 9.72 -25.44
C LEU A 18 40.52 10.56 -25.65
N SER A 19 41.58 10.27 -24.89
CA SER A 19 42.87 10.95 -25.06
C SER A 19 43.57 10.52 -26.35
N VAL A 20 44.42 11.38 -26.89
CA VAL A 20 45.20 11.12 -28.13
C VAL A 20 46.13 9.90 -27.97
N GLU A 21 46.56 9.60 -26.74
CA GLU A 21 47.39 8.44 -26.40
C GLU A 21 46.59 7.13 -26.31
N SER A 22 45.27 7.21 -26.18
CA SER A 22 44.41 6.03 -26.03
C SER A 22 43.92 5.53 -27.40
N GLU A 23 44.17 4.25 -27.73
CA GLU A 23 43.71 3.67 -29.00
C GLU A 23 42.17 3.67 -29.07
N CYS A 24 41.60 4.61 -29.83
CA CYS A 24 40.16 4.79 -30.01
C CYS A 24 39.67 4.17 -31.32
N VAL A 25 38.45 3.64 -31.32
CA VAL A 25 37.82 3.00 -32.49
C VAL A 25 36.39 3.51 -32.66
N SER A 26 36.07 3.98 -33.87
CA SER A 26 34.69 4.27 -34.26
C SER A 26 33.94 2.97 -34.61
N VAL A 27 32.88 2.69 -33.86
CA VAL A 27 32.08 1.48 -33.98
C VAL A 27 30.84 1.77 -34.82
N LYS A 28 30.81 1.25 -36.05
CA LYS A 28 29.69 1.35 -36.99
C LYS A 28 28.55 0.38 -36.64
N ALA A 29 27.36 0.56 -37.23
CA ALA A 29 26.14 -0.24 -37.09
C ALA A 29 26.32 -1.72 -36.64
N LYS A 30 27.01 -2.59 -37.39
CA LYS A 30 27.23 -4.01 -37.02
C LYS A 30 27.89 -4.18 -35.64
N GLY A 31 28.82 -3.29 -35.28
CA GLY A 31 29.46 -3.28 -33.98
C GLY A 31 28.57 -2.69 -32.88
N ILE A 32 27.71 -1.73 -33.21
CA ILE A 32 26.69 -1.19 -32.29
C ILE A 32 25.70 -2.30 -31.92
N THR A 33 25.24 -3.12 -32.87
CA THR A 33 24.42 -4.31 -32.58
C THR A 33 25.11 -5.27 -31.62
N ASN A 34 26.44 -5.45 -31.72
CA ASN A 34 27.19 -6.28 -30.78
C ASN A 34 27.31 -5.64 -29.38
N LEU A 35 27.49 -4.32 -29.29
CA LEU A 35 27.44 -3.58 -28.01
C LEU A 35 26.05 -3.65 -27.37
N ILE A 36 24.98 -3.54 -28.17
CA ILE A 36 23.57 -3.73 -27.76
C ILE A 36 23.36 -5.15 -27.20
N ASN A 37 23.81 -6.19 -27.91
CA ASN A 37 23.68 -7.57 -27.43
C ASN A 37 24.51 -7.83 -26.16
N SER A 38 25.70 -7.25 -26.07
CA SER A 38 26.54 -7.32 -24.86
C SER A 38 25.92 -6.56 -23.67
N SER A 39 25.24 -5.44 -23.93
CA SER A 39 24.49 -4.66 -22.94
C SER A 39 23.27 -5.43 -22.41
N LYS A 40 22.52 -6.10 -23.30
CA LYS A 40 21.44 -7.04 -22.94
C LYS A 40 21.98 -8.17 -22.06
N ALA A 41 23.05 -8.85 -22.49
CA ALA A 41 23.64 -9.98 -21.77
C ALA A 41 24.24 -9.60 -20.40
N ARG A 42 24.64 -8.33 -20.21
CA ARG A 42 25.11 -7.78 -18.92
C ARG A 42 23.97 -7.22 -18.04
N PHE A 43 22.72 -7.24 -18.51
CA PHE A 43 21.57 -6.60 -17.86
C PHE A 43 21.89 -5.16 -17.39
N ASN A 44 22.33 -4.29 -18.31
CA ASN A 44 22.61 -2.89 -18.00
C ASN A 44 21.81 -1.92 -18.90
N ASN A 45 21.45 -0.77 -18.34
CA ASN A 45 20.57 0.20 -18.99
C ASN A 45 21.26 1.03 -20.10
N LYS A 46 22.56 0.77 -20.40
CA LYS A 46 23.29 1.44 -21.49
C LYS A 46 22.71 1.16 -22.88
N LEU A 47 21.83 0.16 -23.01
CA LEU A 47 21.08 -0.16 -24.23
C LEU A 47 20.37 1.06 -24.85
N LYS A 48 19.67 1.86 -24.02
CA LYS A 48 18.80 2.95 -24.48
C LYS A 48 19.56 4.04 -25.22
N SER A 49 20.82 4.25 -24.85
CA SER A 49 21.70 5.27 -25.44
C SER A 49 22.41 4.82 -26.73
N LEU A 50 22.23 3.56 -27.16
CA LEU A 50 22.78 3.03 -28.42
C LEU A 50 21.74 2.91 -29.54
N VAL A 51 20.45 2.95 -29.21
CA VAL A 51 19.37 2.93 -30.19
C VAL A 51 19.37 4.26 -30.93
N ASN A 52 19.40 4.23 -32.26
CA ASN A 52 19.46 5.37 -33.19
C ASN A 52 20.84 6.05 -33.37
N LEU A 53 21.96 5.45 -32.96
CA LEU A 53 23.31 5.93 -33.33
C LEU A 53 23.88 5.18 -34.54
N GLU A 54 24.43 5.91 -35.52
CA GLU A 54 25.09 5.31 -36.69
C GLU A 54 26.54 4.88 -36.41
N ASN A 55 27.23 5.64 -35.56
CA ASN A 55 28.59 5.39 -35.10
C ASN A 55 28.79 5.84 -33.64
N VAL A 56 29.69 5.17 -32.92
CA VAL A 56 30.02 5.47 -31.51
C VAL A 56 31.54 5.34 -31.31
N LEU A 57 32.15 6.31 -30.62
CA LEU A 57 33.57 6.24 -30.24
C LEU A 57 33.76 5.53 -28.90
N VAL A 58 34.71 4.58 -28.88
CA VAL A 58 35.12 3.85 -27.68
C VAL A 58 36.61 3.53 -27.72
N HIS A 59 37.24 3.37 -26.56
CA HIS A 59 38.57 2.75 -26.51
C HIS A 59 38.52 1.31 -27.04
N LYS A 60 39.55 0.90 -27.78
CA LYS A 60 39.71 -0.43 -28.39
C LYS A 60 39.61 -1.54 -27.34
N ASP A 61 40.26 -1.34 -26.18
CA ASP A 61 40.21 -2.28 -25.06
C ASP A 61 38.86 -2.28 -24.35
N CYS A 62 38.21 -1.13 -24.21
CA CYS A 62 36.84 -1.07 -23.70
C CYS A 62 35.90 -1.89 -24.59
N ARG A 63 35.97 -1.75 -25.92
CA ARG A 63 35.20 -2.58 -26.85
C ARG A 63 35.50 -4.07 -26.66
N LYS A 64 36.79 -4.44 -26.71
CA LYS A 64 37.25 -5.84 -26.59
C LYS A 64 36.78 -6.47 -25.28
N ASN A 65 36.94 -5.78 -24.16
CA ASN A 65 36.54 -6.26 -22.85
C ASN A 65 35.03 -6.18 -22.62
N TYR A 66 34.29 -5.30 -23.28
CA TYR A 66 32.83 -5.24 -23.11
C TYR A 66 32.10 -6.35 -23.87
N THR A 67 32.58 -6.72 -25.06
CA THR A 67 31.95 -7.76 -25.91
C THR A 67 32.49 -9.17 -25.73
N ARG A 68 33.54 -9.39 -24.91
CA ARG A 68 34.16 -10.70 -24.71
C ARG A 68 33.27 -11.62 -23.85
N PRO A 69 32.95 -12.87 -24.28
CA PRO A 69 32.08 -13.77 -23.52
C PRO A 69 32.54 -14.01 -22.08
N ASP A 70 33.84 -14.21 -21.85
CA ASP A 70 34.40 -14.48 -20.52
C ASP A 70 34.16 -13.33 -19.54
N THR A 71 34.23 -12.08 -20.01
CA THR A 71 34.00 -10.89 -19.17
C THR A 71 32.52 -10.56 -19.02
N ILE A 72 31.67 -11.04 -19.93
CA ILE A 72 30.21 -11.02 -19.77
C ILE A 72 29.84 -12.02 -18.69
N ARG A 73 30.27 -13.29 -18.81
CA ARG A 73 30.10 -14.33 -17.78
C ARG A 73 30.64 -13.88 -16.44
N LYS A 74 31.89 -13.40 -16.37
CA LYS A 74 32.46 -12.87 -15.13
C LYS A 74 31.62 -11.73 -14.53
N CYS A 75 31.12 -10.79 -15.33
CA CYS A 75 30.27 -9.70 -14.85
C CYS A 75 28.86 -10.17 -14.41
N VAL A 76 28.32 -11.21 -15.05
CA VAL A 76 27.06 -11.86 -14.64
C VAL A 76 27.23 -12.69 -13.37
N ASN A 77 28.39 -13.32 -13.17
CA ASN A 77 28.78 -14.09 -11.99
C ASN A 77 29.40 -13.23 -10.85
N GLU A 78 29.79 -11.98 -11.13
CA GLU A 78 30.13 -10.94 -10.14
C GLU A 78 28.88 -10.17 -9.68
N LYS A 79 27.91 -9.91 -10.57
CA LYS A 79 26.49 -10.00 -10.17
C LYS A 79 26.20 -11.43 -9.71
N GLU A 80 25.10 -11.72 -9.04
CA GLU A 80 24.92 -13.02 -8.35
C GLU A 80 25.96 -13.20 -7.22
N GLY A 81 27.26 -13.42 -7.51
CA GLY A 81 28.34 -13.53 -6.54
C GLY A 81 28.46 -12.37 -5.54
N THR A 82 28.29 -11.11 -5.99
CA THR A 82 28.10 -9.92 -5.11
C THR A 82 26.68 -9.37 -5.14
N SER A 83 25.70 -10.19 -5.57
CA SER A 83 24.25 -9.89 -5.50
C SER A 83 23.44 -10.91 -4.67
N ASN A 84 24.09 -11.87 -4.02
CA ASN A 84 23.43 -12.92 -3.23
C ASN A 84 22.85 -12.45 -1.88
N ILE A 85 22.67 -11.14 -1.71
CA ILE A 85 21.65 -10.59 -0.81
C ILE A 85 20.71 -9.75 -1.68
N SER A 86 19.75 -10.44 -2.29
CA SER A 86 18.49 -9.81 -2.69
C SER A 86 17.93 -9.13 -1.43
N PRO A 87 17.75 -7.79 -1.41
CA PRO A 87 17.49 -7.06 -0.16
C PRO A 87 16.19 -7.47 0.55
N VAL A 88 15.34 -8.26 -0.12
CA VAL A 88 14.06 -8.75 0.41
C VAL A 88 14.16 -10.15 1.07
N LYS A 89 15.30 -10.84 0.94
CA LYS A 89 15.47 -12.20 1.49
C LYS A 89 15.68 -12.22 3.01
N GLU A 90 16.41 -11.23 3.53
CA GLU A 90 16.68 -11.10 4.97
C GLU A 90 15.91 -9.93 5.61
N ASN A 91 15.61 -8.86 4.87
CA ASN A 91 14.87 -7.72 5.41
C ASN A 91 13.36 -7.82 5.14
N CYS A 92 12.59 -7.12 5.97
CA CYS A 92 11.16 -6.93 5.79
C CYS A 92 10.86 -6.10 4.54
N LEU A 93 10.13 -6.68 3.58
CA LEU A 93 9.63 -6.01 2.37
C LEU A 93 9.11 -4.58 2.62
N PHE A 94 8.37 -4.38 3.71
CA PHE A 94 7.73 -3.10 4.03
C PHE A 94 8.67 -2.09 4.70
N CYS A 95 9.53 -2.49 5.64
CA CYS A 95 10.28 -1.55 6.48
C CYS A 95 11.82 -1.65 6.37
N ASP A 96 12.35 -2.57 5.57
CA ASP A 96 13.78 -2.82 5.34
C ASP A 96 14.62 -3.17 6.60
N ASN A 97 13.96 -3.43 7.73
CA ASN A 97 14.60 -3.97 8.92
C ASN A 97 14.71 -5.50 8.80
N GLU A 98 15.81 -6.06 9.30
CA GLU A 98 16.10 -7.50 9.34
C GLU A 98 14.92 -8.32 9.94
N CYS A 99 14.45 -9.32 9.18
CA CYS A 99 13.44 -10.30 9.58
C CYS A 99 14.10 -11.55 10.21
N SER A 100 14.77 -11.36 11.35
CA SER A 100 15.44 -12.42 12.10
C SER A 100 14.59 -12.92 13.27
N LYS A 101 14.35 -14.24 13.32
CA LYS A 101 13.64 -14.90 14.44
C LYS A 101 14.47 -14.83 15.73
N GLU A 102 15.77 -14.67 15.61
CA GLU A 102 16.75 -14.61 16.68
C GLU A 102 16.76 -13.22 17.33
N LEU A 103 16.59 -12.16 16.53
CA LEU A 103 16.31 -10.82 17.04
C LEU A 103 14.93 -10.75 17.70
N GLU A 104 13.90 -11.31 17.06
CA GLU A 104 12.54 -11.35 17.61
C GLU A 104 12.46 -12.11 18.96
N LYS A 105 13.31 -13.11 19.19
CA LYS A 105 13.43 -13.80 20.49
C LYS A 105 13.89 -12.89 21.63
N LYS A 106 14.60 -11.78 21.34
CA LYS A 106 15.08 -10.82 22.36
C LYS A 106 13.94 -9.94 22.93
N PHE A 107 12.81 -9.82 22.23
CA PHE A 107 11.64 -9.10 22.72
C PHE A 107 10.73 -9.97 23.61
N SER A 108 10.00 -9.32 24.50
CA SER A 108 8.96 -9.96 25.32
C SER A 108 7.86 -10.56 24.44
N LYS A 109 7.10 -11.53 24.98
CA LYS A 109 6.07 -12.24 24.22
C LYS A 109 4.99 -11.32 23.65
N GLU A 110 4.68 -10.19 24.32
CA GLU A 110 3.68 -9.21 23.86
C GLU A 110 4.23 -8.29 22.76
N ARG A 111 5.56 -8.13 22.67
CA ARG A 111 6.23 -7.19 21.75
C ARG A 111 6.80 -7.85 20.50
N ARG A 112 6.95 -9.17 20.50
CA ARG A 112 7.47 -9.97 19.38
C ARG A 112 6.54 -9.93 18.17
N ASP A 113 7.08 -9.63 16.99
CA ASP A 113 6.34 -9.70 15.73
C ASP A 113 6.37 -11.12 15.14
N SER A 114 5.40 -11.42 14.28
CA SER A 114 5.37 -12.63 13.47
C SER A 114 6.06 -12.35 12.13
N ILE A 115 7.22 -12.95 11.89
CA ILE A 115 7.86 -12.94 10.58
C ILE A 115 7.15 -13.97 9.68
N ILE A 116 6.66 -13.51 8.53
CA ILE A 116 5.98 -14.33 7.52
C ILE A 116 6.83 -14.34 6.24
N GLN A 117 6.95 -15.50 5.60
CA GLN A 117 7.52 -15.66 4.26
C GLN A 117 6.40 -15.65 3.20
N VAL A 118 6.63 -14.99 2.07
CA VAL A 118 5.66 -14.90 0.98
C VAL A 118 5.57 -16.25 0.25
N SER A 119 4.40 -16.89 0.30
CA SER A 119 4.10 -18.14 -0.41
C SER A 119 3.11 -17.97 -1.57
N THR A 120 2.41 -16.84 -1.65
CA THR A 120 1.32 -16.60 -2.61
C THR A 120 1.79 -15.72 -3.76
N LEU A 121 1.69 -16.20 -5.01
CA LEU A 121 2.13 -15.46 -6.20
C LEU A 121 1.42 -14.09 -6.37
N HIS A 122 0.11 -14.04 -6.12
CA HIS A 122 -0.68 -12.79 -6.20
C HIS A 122 -0.45 -11.82 -5.03
N PHE A 123 0.43 -12.14 -4.08
CA PHE A 123 0.80 -11.21 -3.01
C PHE A 123 1.49 -9.97 -3.57
N LYS A 124 2.36 -10.12 -4.58
CA LYS A 124 3.06 -9.00 -5.22
C LYS A 124 2.07 -7.96 -5.76
N THR A 125 1.12 -8.38 -6.59
CA THR A 125 0.12 -7.50 -7.21
C THR A 125 -0.75 -6.82 -6.15
N SER A 126 -1.23 -7.57 -5.15
CA SER A 126 -2.03 -7.02 -4.04
C SER A 126 -1.31 -5.90 -3.28
N ILE A 127 -0.01 -6.05 -2.97
CA ILE A 127 0.76 -4.99 -2.30
C ILE A 127 1.07 -3.82 -3.25
N MET A 128 1.31 -4.05 -4.54
CA MET A 128 1.45 -2.97 -5.53
C MET A 128 0.18 -2.11 -5.60
N ASP A 129 -1.02 -2.72 -5.62
CA ASP A 129 -2.29 -2.00 -5.65
C ASP A 129 -2.49 -1.14 -4.38
N VAL A 130 -2.17 -1.67 -3.20
CA VAL A 130 -2.20 -0.92 -1.93
C VAL A 130 -1.19 0.25 -1.95
N ALA A 131 0.02 0.02 -2.45
CA ALA A 131 1.06 1.04 -2.52
C ALA A 131 0.69 2.18 -3.48
N ASN A 132 0.21 1.84 -4.68
CA ASN A 132 -0.32 2.79 -5.68
C ASN A 132 -1.51 3.59 -5.14
N LYS A 133 -2.43 2.93 -4.41
CA LYS A 133 -3.60 3.58 -3.80
C LYS A 133 -3.25 4.55 -2.67
N ARG A 134 -2.15 4.30 -1.97
CA ARG A 134 -1.69 5.14 -0.85
C ARG A 134 -0.82 6.31 -1.32
N ASN A 135 0.03 6.09 -2.33
CA ASN A 135 0.82 7.11 -3.05
C ASN A 135 1.64 8.09 -2.16
N ASP A 136 2.10 7.63 -0.99
CA ASP A 136 3.03 8.38 -0.14
C ASP A 136 4.45 7.79 -0.22
N GLU A 137 5.42 8.41 0.47
CA GLU A 137 6.83 8.00 0.43
C GLU A 137 7.06 6.54 0.84
N TRP A 138 6.31 6.04 1.83
CA TRP A 138 6.40 4.64 2.24
C TRP A 138 5.76 3.71 1.19
N GLY A 139 4.75 4.17 0.45
CA GLY A 139 4.22 3.46 -0.71
C GLY A 139 5.22 3.36 -1.86
N LYS A 140 5.84 4.49 -2.24
CA LYS A 140 6.86 4.58 -3.31
C LYS A 140 8.07 3.69 -3.04
N GLU A 141 8.57 3.72 -1.80
CA GLU A 141 9.73 2.92 -1.41
C GLU A 141 9.42 1.41 -1.40
N VAL A 142 8.20 0.99 -1.04
CA VAL A 142 7.78 -0.41 -1.19
C VAL A 142 7.60 -0.81 -2.66
N LEU A 143 7.06 0.06 -3.53
CA LEU A 143 6.99 -0.20 -4.98
C LEU A 143 8.38 -0.44 -5.58
N LYS A 144 9.35 0.42 -5.27
CA LYS A 144 10.74 0.29 -5.72
C LYS A 144 11.38 -1.07 -5.38
N ARG A 145 11.05 -1.64 -4.21
CA ARG A 145 11.50 -2.99 -3.79
C ARG A 145 10.73 -4.10 -4.50
N LEU A 146 9.45 -3.90 -4.78
CA LEU A 146 8.63 -4.85 -5.55
C LEU A 146 9.06 -4.88 -7.02
N ASP A 147 9.49 -3.75 -7.59
CA ASP A 147 9.97 -3.65 -8.97
C ASP A 147 11.34 -4.29 -9.17
N SER A 148 12.20 -4.31 -8.14
CA SER A 148 13.50 -5.00 -8.21
C SER A 148 13.41 -6.53 -8.14
N VAL A 149 12.28 -7.08 -7.66
CA VAL A 149 12.08 -8.53 -7.51
C VAL A 149 11.09 -9.08 -8.54
N VAL A 150 11.51 -10.03 -9.38
CA VAL A 150 10.62 -10.68 -10.35
C VAL A 150 9.53 -11.49 -9.65
N CYS A 151 9.90 -12.37 -8.72
CA CYS A 151 8.98 -13.25 -8.00
C CYS A 151 9.32 -13.33 -6.49
N LEU A 152 8.44 -12.78 -5.64
CA LEU A 152 8.64 -12.76 -4.18
C LEU A 152 8.72 -14.17 -3.54
N VAL A 153 8.06 -15.16 -4.15
CA VAL A 153 8.08 -16.55 -3.66
C VAL A 153 9.44 -17.20 -3.95
N SER A 154 9.99 -16.97 -5.16
CA SER A 154 11.31 -17.49 -5.55
C SER A 154 12.46 -16.85 -4.76
N GLU A 155 12.31 -15.57 -4.39
CA GLU A 155 13.28 -14.84 -3.55
C GLU A 155 13.12 -15.12 -2.04
N GLU A 156 12.22 -16.04 -1.65
CA GLU A 156 11.90 -16.36 -0.24
C GLU A 156 11.58 -15.11 0.62
N SER A 157 10.94 -14.11 0.01
CA SER A 157 10.77 -12.77 0.57
C SER A 157 10.03 -12.78 1.91
N LYS A 158 10.48 -11.97 2.88
CA LYS A 158 9.94 -11.95 4.25
C LYS A 158 9.31 -10.61 4.63
N TYR A 159 8.44 -10.64 5.63
CA TYR A 159 7.89 -9.43 6.24
C TYR A 159 7.45 -9.64 7.70
N HIS A 160 7.49 -8.54 8.45
CA HIS A 160 6.86 -8.42 9.76
C HIS A 160 5.33 -8.28 9.61
N LYS A 161 4.55 -9.12 10.29
CA LYS A 161 3.08 -9.10 10.23
C LYS A 161 2.49 -7.78 10.73
N SER A 162 3.12 -7.08 11.68
CA SER A 162 2.67 -5.73 12.06
C SER A 162 2.93 -4.70 10.96
N CYS A 163 3.99 -4.85 10.15
CA CYS A 163 4.28 -3.94 9.04
C CYS A 163 3.28 -4.11 7.90
N GLU A 164 2.94 -5.34 7.51
CA GLU A 164 1.87 -5.62 6.54
C GLU A 164 0.55 -5.01 7.00
N ARG A 165 0.11 -5.29 8.24
CA ARG A 165 -1.10 -4.69 8.82
C ARG A 165 -1.09 -3.16 8.81
N LYS A 166 0.04 -2.53 9.10
CA LYS A 166 0.17 -1.05 9.09
C LYS A 166 0.12 -0.50 7.66
N PHE A 167 0.75 -1.18 6.71
CA PHE A 167 0.79 -0.79 5.30
C PHE A 167 -0.58 -0.93 4.62
N CYS A 168 -1.28 -2.03 4.89
CA CYS A 168 -2.62 -2.35 4.39
C CYS A 168 -3.74 -1.63 5.15
N SER A 169 -3.48 -1.10 6.35
CA SER A 169 -4.47 -0.27 7.06
C SER A 169 -4.73 1.02 6.30
N LYS A 170 -6.02 1.35 6.11
CA LYS A 170 -6.51 2.46 5.27
C LYS A 170 -5.71 3.74 5.50
N ASN A 171 -5.38 4.41 4.38
CA ASN A 171 -4.70 5.71 4.16
C ASN A 171 -4.43 6.59 5.39
N PRO A 172 -3.26 7.29 5.43
CA PRO A 172 -2.76 8.05 6.59
C PRO A 172 -3.90 8.76 7.32
N VAL A 173 -4.09 8.35 8.59
CA VAL A 173 -5.31 8.52 9.37
C VAL A 173 -6.00 9.85 9.07
N ASP A 174 -7.07 9.76 8.28
CA ASP A 174 -8.05 10.82 8.11
C ASP A 174 -8.60 11.14 9.50
N LYS A 175 -8.04 12.15 10.16
CA LYS A 175 -8.21 12.44 11.60
C LYS A 175 -9.68 12.67 11.97
N ASN A 176 -10.52 12.90 10.97
CA ASN A 176 -11.94 13.19 11.07
C ASN A 176 -12.82 11.92 10.91
N LYS A 177 -12.29 10.78 10.43
CA LYS A 177 -13.06 9.52 10.36
C LYS A 177 -13.06 8.78 11.69
N LYS A 178 -14.18 8.92 12.42
CA LYS A 178 -14.50 8.14 13.62
C LYS A 178 -14.30 6.64 13.34
N ARG A 179 -13.52 5.96 14.18
CA ARG A 179 -13.29 4.51 14.09
C ARG A 179 -14.59 3.75 14.37
N GLY A 180 -14.98 2.85 13.47
CA GLY A 180 -16.14 1.98 13.62
C GLY A 180 -16.34 1.01 12.46
N LYS A 181 -17.19 0.00 12.64
CA LYS A 181 -17.79 -0.79 11.54
C LYS A 181 -18.53 0.20 10.61
N PRO A 182 -18.58 -0.01 9.27
CA PRO A 182 -19.48 0.76 8.41
C PRO A 182 -20.87 0.83 9.03
N GLN A 183 -21.50 2.00 9.01
CA GLN A 183 -22.91 2.05 9.36
C GLN A 183 -23.66 1.22 8.31
N ASP A 184 -24.45 0.33 8.84
CA ASP A 184 -25.34 -0.56 8.12
C ASP A 184 -26.44 0.35 7.54
N GLU A 185 -26.42 0.59 6.23
CA GLU A 185 -27.24 1.64 5.58
C GLU A 185 -28.74 1.33 5.75
N ASP A 186 -29.11 0.05 5.66
CA ASP A 186 -30.46 -0.43 5.94
C ASP A 186 -30.89 -0.12 7.39
N LEU A 187 -29.97 -0.25 8.36
CA LEU A 187 -30.22 0.11 9.76
C LEU A 187 -30.29 1.63 9.99
N ALA A 188 -29.64 2.43 9.14
CA ALA A 188 -29.79 3.88 9.18
C ALA A 188 -31.19 4.25 8.67
N ASN A 189 -31.60 3.71 7.53
CA ASN A 189 -32.92 3.92 6.91
C ASN A 189 -34.06 3.44 7.84
N ALA A 190 -33.98 2.23 8.38
CA ALA A 190 -34.96 1.70 9.34
C ALA A 190 -35.09 2.56 10.61
N PHE A 191 -34.00 3.22 11.05
CA PHE A 191 -34.08 4.16 12.17
C PHE A 191 -34.70 5.51 11.77
N LEU A 192 -34.45 6.01 10.55
CA LEU A 192 -35.10 7.21 10.04
C LEU A 192 -36.61 7.01 9.95
N ASN A 193 -37.08 5.89 9.39
CA ASN A 193 -38.51 5.55 9.34
C ASN A 193 -39.19 5.56 10.73
N VAL A 194 -38.50 5.05 11.76
CA VAL A 194 -38.99 5.09 13.15
C VAL A 194 -39.01 6.50 13.71
N CYS A 195 -38.04 7.35 13.34
CA CYS A 195 -38.03 8.76 13.73
C CYS A 195 -39.16 9.55 13.05
N ASP A 196 -39.36 9.35 11.76
CA ASP A 196 -40.37 10.06 10.98
C ASP A 196 -41.76 9.73 11.50
N PHE A 197 -42.02 8.46 11.81
CA PHE A 197 -43.23 8.04 12.53
C PHE A 197 -43.32 8.65 13.94
N PHE A 198 -42.24 8.61 14.72
CA PHE A 198 -42.22 9.18 16.06
C PHE A 198 -42.49 10.70 16.02
N GLU A 199 -42.09 11.41 14.98
CA GLU A 199 -42.32 12.84 14.80
C GLU A 199 -43.71 13.15 14.21
N SER A 200 -44.22 12.35 13.26
CA SER A 200 -45.51 12.57 12.60
C SER A 200 -46.73 12.28 13.47
N GLU A 201 -46.61 11.37 14.43
CA GLU A 201 -47.73 10.97 15.26
C GLU A 201 -48.02 11.95 16.40
N ASN A 202 -49.31 12.24 16.62
CA ASN A 202 -49.77 13.11 17.71
C ASN A 202 -49.62 12.46 19.10
N GLU A 203 -49.33 11.16 19.17
CA GLU A 203 -49.07 10.47 20.43
C GLU A 203 -47.79 11.02 21.11
N CYS A 204 -47.92 11.28 22.40
CA CYS A 204 -46.86 11.86 23.23
C CYS A 204 -45.95 10.81 23.86
N GLN A 205 -46.37 9.54 23.87
CA GLN A 205 -45.71 8.41 24.56
C GLN A 205 -45.87 7.13 23.75
N PHE A 206 -44.77 6.39 23.56
CA PHE A 206 -44.77 5.10 22.87
C PHE A 206 -44.07 4.02 23.70
N GLY A 207 -44.55 2.78 23.61
CA GLY A 207 -43.80 1.63 24.10
C GLY A 207 -42.52 1.44 23.27
N LEU A 208 -41.38 1.29 23.91
CA LEU A 208 -40.10 1.13 23.19
C LEU A 208 -40.06 -0.18 22.38
N ASN A 209 -40.73 -1.23 22.87
CA ASN A 209 -40.96 -2.46 22.12
C ASN A 209 -41.72 -2.22 20.81
N PHE A 210 -42.72 -1.33 20.80
CA PHE A 210 -43.50 -1.02 19.60
C PHE A 210 -42.67 -0.23 18.57
N LEU A 211 -41.87 0.74 19.04
CA LEU A 211 -40.89 1.43 18.19
C LEU A 211 -39.79 0.48 17.67
N HIS A 212 -39.51 -0.60 18.41
CA HIS A 212 -38.54 -1.63 18.05
C HIS A 212 -39.10 -2.63 17.04
N GLU A 213 -40.34 -3.08 17.20
CA GLU A 213 -41.07 -3.89 16.22
C GLU A 213 -41.23 -3.16 14.88
N LYS A 214 -41.37 -1.83 14.92
CA LYS A 214 -41.42 -0.96 13.73
C LYS A 214 -40.05 -0.67 13.11
N MET A 215 -38.95 -1.06 13.77
CA MET A 215 -37.60 -0.97 13.24
C MET A 215 -37.24 -2.27 12.53
N GLU A 216 -37.43 -2.33 11.20
CA GLU A 216 -37.06 -3.52 10.42
C GLU A 216 -35.55 -3.82 10.54
N GLY A 217 -35.21 -4.84 11.35
CA GLY A 217 -33.83 -5.29 11.55
C GLY A 217 -33.59 -5.97 12.90
N THR A 218 -32.82 -7.06 12.91
CA THR A 218 -32.53 -7.86 14.11
C THR A 218 -31.46 -7.21 15.01
N ARG A 219 -31.86 -6.19 15.77
CA ARG A 219 -31.05 -5.53 16.80
C ARG A 219 -31.74 -5.54 18.16
N ASP A 220 -30.98 -5.22 19.19
CA ASP A 220 -31.45 -5.11 20.58
C ASP A 220 -32.22 -3.79 20.83
N GLU A 221 -33.27 -3.84 21.67
CA GLU A 221 -34.04 -2.67 22.14
C GLU A 221 -33.11 -1.56 22.71
N LYS A 222 -31.99 -1.96 23.32
CA LYS A 222 -30.95 -1.07 23.85
C LYS A 222 -30.21 -0.30 22.75
N THR A 223 -30.03 -0.85 21.55
CA THR A 223 -29.52 -0.08 20.39
C THR A 223 -30.51 1.00 19.98
N LEU A 224 -31.81 0.67 19.89
CA LEU A 224 -32.84 1.68 19.59
C LEU A 224 -32.87 2.77 20.66
N LYS A 225 -32.88 2.39 21.94
CA LYS A 225 -32.81 3.32 23.09
C LYS A 225 -31.66 4.31 22.95
N ASN A 226 -30.45 3.81 22.65
CA ASN A 226 -29.26 4.64 22.49
C ASN A 226 -29.37 5.56 21.26
N LYS A 227 -29.92 5.07 20.13
CA LYS A 227 -30.13 5.90 18.94
C LYS A 227 -31.14 7.04 19.21
N LEU A 228 -32.25 6.76 19.89
CA LEU A 228 -33.24 7.79 20.27
C LEU A 228 -32.65 8.85 21.21
N ILE A 229 -31.90 8.43 22.24
CA ILE A 229 -31.18 9.35 23.14
C ILE A 229 -30.16 10.19 22.35
N ASN A 230 -29.45 9.60 21.40
CA ASN A 230 -28.46 10.32 20.59
C ASN A 230 -29.09 11.30 19.58
N LYS A 231 -30.29 11.03 19.04
CA LYS A 231 -30.97 11.94 18.10
C LYS A 231 -31.67 13.08 18.83
N TYR A 232 -32.45 12.76 19.86
CA TYR A 232 -33.35 13.72 20.51
C TYR A 232 -32.78 14.33 21.78
N GLY A 233 -31.75 13.72 22.41
CA GLY A 233 -31.09 14.27 23.60
C GLY A 233 -32.08 14.66 24.70
N ASP A 234 -32.27 15.97 24.86
CA ASP A 234 -33.15 16.56 25.85
C ASP A 234 -34.60 16.83 25.40
N ASP A 235 -35.01 16.36 24.22
CA ASP A 235 -36.40 16.38 23.75
C ASP A 235 -37.16 15.07 24.06
N ILE A 236 -36.50 14.09 24.66
CA ILE A 236 -37.09 12.77 25.00
C ILE A 236 -36.87 12.39 26.47
N ILE A 237 -37.80 11.61 27.02
CA ILE A 237 -37.69 10.96 28.34
C ILE A 237 -37.99 9.47 28.14
N ILE A 238 -37.00 8.61 28.40
CA ILE A 238 -37.19 7.15 28.33
C ILE A 238 -37.25 6.57 29.75
N ARG A 239 -38.44 6.14 30.19
CA ARG A 239 -38.67 5.52 31.49
C ARG A 239 -38.58 3.99 31.38
N THR A 240 -37.75 3.39 32.22
CA THR A 240 -37.63 1.94 32.41
C THR A 240 -37.86 1.61 33.87
N SER A 241 -38.84 0.74 34.16
CA SER A 241 -39.13 0.24 35.51
C SER A 241 -38.92 -1.27 35.57
N ARG A 242 -38.43 -1.79 36.70
CA ARG A 242 -38.15 -3.23 36.85
C ARG A 242 -39.45 -4.02 36.68
N GLY A 243 -39.51 -4.87 35.65
CA GLY A 243 -40.68 -5.69 35.33
C GLY A 243 -41.78 -5.02 34.51
N LYS A 244 -41.60 -3.78 34.01
CA LYS A 244 -42.55 -3.12 33.10
C LYS A 244 -41.89 -2.76 31.76
N LYS A 245 -42.69 -2.74 30.68
CA LYS A 245 -42.25 -2.32 29.34
C LYS A 245 -41.67 -0.90 29.38
N SER A 246 -40.59 -0.66 28.64
CA SER A 246 -39.97 0.66 28.50
C SER A 246 -40.90 1.63 27.74
N ILE A 247 -40.95 2.90 28.15
CA ILE A 247 -41.77 3.93 27.48
C ILE A 247 -40.87 5.11 27.09
N ALA A 248 -41.02 5.59 25.85
CA ALA A 248 -40.38 6.78 25.31
C ALA A 248 -41.42 7.92 25.18
N ARG A 249 -41.19 9.05 25.85
CA ARG A 249 -42.08 10.22 25.89
C ARG A 249 -41.40 11.45 25.29
N LYS A 250 -42.12 12.22 24.47
CA LYS A 250 -41.70 13.55 23.97
C LYS A 250 -41.75 14.59 25.10
N ARG A 251 -40.78 15.52 25.15
CA ARG A 251 -40.76 16.63 26.13
C ARG A 251 -41.59 17.84 25.68
N ASN A 252 -41.66 18.14 24.39
CA ASN A 252 -42.32 19.33 23.82
C ASN A 252 -43.86 19.25 23.74
N THR A 253 -44.50 18.55 24.67
CA THR A 253 -45.95 18.62 24.89
C THR A 253 -46.16 19.35 26.20
N HIS A 254 -46.75 20.55 26.15
CA HIS A 254 -47.00 21.41 27.31
C HIS A 254 -47.38 20.61 28.57
N ASP A 255 -46.79 20.99 29.71
CA ASP A 255 -47.03 20.39 31.02
C ASP A 255 -48.49 20.56 31.50
N ASN A 256 -49.40 19.79 30.92
CA ASN A 256 -50.64 19.42 31.56
C ASN A 256 -50.39 18.15 32.36
N ILE A 257 -50.13 18.38 33.65
CA ILE A 257 -50.41 17.39 34.69
C ILE A 257 -51.91 17.14 34.65
N ASN A 258 -52.33 16.12 33.90
CA ASN A 258 -53.61 15.47 34.08
C ASN A 258 -53.37 13.98 34.27
N THR A 259 -53.88 13.50 35.40
CA THR A 259 -53.96 12.10 35.77
C THR A 259 -54.75 11.33 34.70
N CYS A 260 -54.17 10.25 34.20
CA CYS A 260 -54.95 9.16 33.61
C CYS A 260 -55.29 8.20 34.75
N GLU A 261 -56.58 8.02 35.00
CA GLU A 261 -57.12 6.85 35.73
C GLU A 261 -56.92 5.57 34.90
#